data_AF-A0A3D3FGY2-F1
#
_entry.id   AF-A0A3D3FGY2-F1
#
_cell.length_a   1.000
_cell.length_b   1.000
_cell.length_c   1.000
_cell.angle_alpha   90.00
_cell.angle_beta   90.00
_cell.angle_gamma   90.00
#
_symmetry.space_group_name_H-M   'P 1'
#
loop_
_entity.id
_entity.type
_entity.pdbx_description
1 polymer ?
#
loop_
_entity_poly.entity_id
_entity_poly.type
_entity_poly.pdbx_seq_one_letter_code
_entity_poly.pdbx_strand_id
1 'polypeptide(L)'
;MGSPSNIKQDSASLSNFTLPDVKALIAQHTGDEGQLFNGEAARAVYDLTRGQPWFANALLQKCVWQLCPRGEAVKIGQVREAKEMLIQERAVHLDSLAERLRDGRVKKIVQSTLIGESDPNLAEGDDFRLTLDLGLVGIENGIIDIANPIYRETVARILSFGMQMAIPAPEFRWKKDDGTMDLDALLREFQDFWAQHSGIWEIKADYMEAFPHLLLMAFLQRVANGGGRIEREYAAGRGRVDIAIQYGGTWSIIEIKLVSRAGRERTVVQGLGRTPGLGRRGCPGREGHRGGRIA
;
A
#
# COMPACT_ATOMS: atom_id res chain seq x y z
N MET A 1 11.81 46.04 27.03
CA MET A 1 12.76 44.90 27.01
C MET A 1 12.03 43.68 27.54
N GLY A 2 11.75 42.71 26.67
CA GLY A 2 11.22 41.40 27.06
C GLY A 2 12.36 40.39 27.03
N SER A 3 12.52 39.62 28.10
CA SER A 3 13.67 38.74 28.36
C SER A 3 13.83 37.63 27.31
N PRO A 4 15.07 37.13 27.08
CA PRO A 4 15.39 36.05 26.13
C PRO A 4 14.94 34.64 26.58
N SER A 5 14.02 34.58 27.56
CA SER A 5 13.49 33.34 28.13
C SER A 5 12.11 32.98 27.58
N ASN A 6 11.65 33.64 26.51
CA ASN A 6 10.44 33.24 25.81
C ASN A 6 10.78 32.19 24.75
N ILE A 7 11.23 31.01 25.22
CA ILE A 7 11.07 29.80 24.43
C ILE A 7 9.56 29.59 24.39
N LYS A 8 8.91 30.11 23.34
CA LYS A 8 7.75 29.40 22.83
C LYS A 8 8.27 27.99 22.60
N GLN A 9 7.81 27.05 23.41
CA GLN A 9 7.92 25.63 23.14
C GLN A 9 7.10 25.39 21.87
N ASP A 10 7.60 25.85 20.73
CA ASP A 10 7.22 25.29 19.45
C ASP A 10 7.71 23.86 19.56
N SER A 11 6.78 22.94 19.83
CA SER A 11 7.05 21.52 19.78
C SER A 11 7.60 21.26 18.39
N ALA A 12 8.92 21.18 18.28
CA ALA A 12 9.61 20.79 17.06
C ALA A 12 9.34 19.30 16.87
N SER A 13 8.10 18.94 16.54
CA SER A 13 7.84 17.67 15.88
C SER A 13 8.63 17.73 14.58
N LEU A 14 9.58 16.82 14.41
CA LEU A 14 10.26 16.63 13.13
C LEU A 14 9.18 16.37 12.07
N SER A 15 8.90 17.39 11.25
CA SER A 15 7.98 17.27 10.14
C SER A 15 8.55 16.29 9.11
N ASN A 16 7.68 15.64 8.35
CA ASN A 16 8.11 14.88 7.19
C ASN A 16 8.88 15.77 6.21
N PHE A 17 9.89 15.20 5.58
CA PHE A 17 10.67 15.84 4.52
C PHE A 17 9.78 16.23 3.34
N THR A 18 10.01 17.41 2.79
CA THR A 18 9.51 17.79 1.48
C THR A 18 10.35 17.12 0.38
N LEU A 19 9.91 17.18 -0.88
CA LEU A 19 10.75 16.72 -1.99
C LEU A 19 12.10 17.45 -2.05
N PRO A 20 12.18 18.79 -1.87
CA PRO A 20 13.46 19.49 -1.68
C PRO A 20 14.33 18.90 -0.58
N ASP A 21 13.77 18.56 0.58
CA ASP A 21 14.54 17.96 1.68
C ASP A 21 15.09 16.58 1.31
N VAL A 22 14.30 15.74 0.63
CA VAL A 22 14.77 14.44 0.09
C VAL A 22 15.91 14.64 -0.93
N LYS A 23 15.82 15.66 -1.78
CA LYS A 23 16.90 16.00 -2.73
C LYS A 23 18.16 16.47 -2.00
N ALA A 24 18.02 17.26 -0.93
CA ALA A 24 19.13 17.69 -0.10
C ALA A 24 19.80 16.50 0.60
N LEU A 25 19.01 15.56 1.13
CA LEU A 25 19.50 14.32 1.73
C LEU A 25 20.28 13.47 0.72
N ILE A 26 19.79 13.34 -0.51
CA ILE A 26 20.51 12.67 -1.60
C ILE A 26 21.83 13.36 -1.93
N ALA A 27 21.86 14.71 -1.93
CA ALA A 27 23.07 15.46 -2.18
C ALA A 27 24.14 15.23 -1.10
N GLN A 28 23.72 15.08 0.17
CA GLN A 28 24.62 14.68 1.26
C GLN A 28 25.22 13.29 1.02
N HIS A 29 24.39 12.27 0.74
CA HIS A 29 24.88 10.93 0.37
C HIS A 29 25.81 10.94 -0.84
N THR A 30 25.55 11.80 -1.84
CA THR A 30 26.42 11.95 -3.01
C THR A 30 27.78 12.54 -2.63
N GLY A 31 27.81 13.52 -1.73
CA GLY A 31 29.06 14.13 -1.25
C GLY A 31 29.88 13.21 -0.36
N ASP A 32 29.23 12.45 0.52
CA ASP A 32 29.88 11.60 1.52
C ASP A 32 30.35 10.26 0.92
N GLU A 33 29.52 9.63 0.07
CA GLU A 33 29.77 8.26 -0.45
C GLU A 33 30.14 8.24 -1.94
N GLY A 34 30.08 9.38 -2.63
CA GLY A 34 30.32 9.48 -4.08
C GLY A 34 29.22 8.84 -4.95
N GLN A 35 28.12 8.40 -4.33
CA GLN A 35 27.03 7.69 -4.98
C GLN A 35 26.12 8.66 -5.74
N LEU A 36 26.05 8.52 -7.07
CA LEU A 36 25.19 9.36 -7.91
C LEU A 36 23.73 8.89 -7.87
N PHE A 37 22.80 9.80 -8.12
CA PHE A 37 21.36 9.53 -8.20
C PHE A 37 20.76 10.19 -9.45
N ASN A 38 19.89 9.47 -10.15
CA ASN A 38 19.07 10.07 -11.21
C ASN A 38 18.01 11.01 -10.58
N GLY A 39 17.65 12.10 -11.27
CA GLY A 39 16.57 13.01 -10.86
C GLY A 39 15.22 12.33 -10.60
N GLU A 40 14.91 11.23 -11.29
CA GLU A 40 13.70 10.44 -11.02
C GLU A 40 13.77 9.63 -9.71
N ALA A 41 14.96 9.26 -9.24
CA ALA A 41 15.14 8.48 -8.01
C ALA A 41 14.71 9.28 -6.78
N ALA A 42 15.05 10.57 -6.72
CA ALA A 42 14.63 11.46 -5.63
C ALA A 42 13.10 11.57 -5.52
N ARG A 43 12.42 11.70 -6.67
CA ARG A 43 10.96 11.71 -6.72
C ARG A 43 10.40 10.37 -6.25
N ALA A 44 10.95 9.26 -6.71
CA ALA A 44 10.49 7.93 -6.30
C ALA A 44 10.65 7.70 -4.78
N VAL A 45 11.77 8.11 -4.19
CA VAL A 45 11.98 8.06 -2.73
C VAL A 45 10.93 8.90 -2.01
N TYR A 46 10.71 10.14 -2.44
CA TYR A 46 9.68 10.99 -1.83
C TYR A 46 8.28 10.38 -1.98
N ASP A 47 7.91 9.89 -3.16
CA ASP A 47 6.57 9.37 -3.42
C ASP A 47 6.28 8.10 -2.59
N LEU A 48 7.29 7.22 -2.42
CA LEU A 48 7.19 5.98 -1.62
C LEU A 48 7.13 6.23 -0.12
N THR A 49 7.77 7.29 0.36
CA THR A 49 7.93 7.56 1.80
C THR A 49 7.04 8.68 2.31
N ARG A 50 6.52 9.50 1.40
CA ARG A 50 5.90 10.81 1.65
C ARG A 50 6.72 11.68 2.62
N GLY A 51 8.04 11.53 2.51
CA GLY A 51 9.01 12.30 3.30
C GLY A 51 9.23 11.80 4.71
N GLN A 52 8.67 10.66 5.13
CA GLN A 52 8.95 10.15 6.47
C GLN A 52 10.46 9.92 6.65
N PRO A 53 11.14 10.62 7.58
CA PRO A 53 12.59 10.67 7.62
C PRO A 53 13.26 9.31 7.71
N TRP A 54 12.71 8.41 8.54
CA TRP A 54 13.26 7.07 8.71
C TRP A 54 13.19 6.26 7.40
N PHE A 55 12.04 6.25 6.72
CA PHE A 55 11.89 5.52 5.45
C PHE A 55 12.77 6.12 4.34
N ALA A 56 12.83 7.45 4.24
CA ALA A 56 13.66 8.11 3.23
C ALA A 56 15.14 7.73 3.38
N ASN A 57 15.66 7.81 4.61
CA ASN A 57 17.03 7.38 4.92
C ASN A 57 17.23 5.89 4.64
N ALA A 58 16.32 5.03 5.11
CA ALA A 58 16.45 3.57 4.94
C ALA A 58 16.47 3.15 3.46
N LEU A 59 15.65 3.77 2.60
CA LEU A 59 15.67 3.50 1.17
C LEU A 59 16.98 3.92 0.52
N LEU A 60 17.47 5.13 0.84
CA LEU A 60 18.73 5.65 0.29
C LEU A 60 19.92 4.78 0.72
N GLN A 61 19.98 4.44 2.01
CA GLN A 61 21.01 3.58 2.58
C GLN A 61 21.04 2.21 1.88
N LYS A 62 19.89 1.58 1.66
CA LYS A 62 19.81 0.31 0.91
C LYS A 62 20.28 0.46 -0.53
N CYS A 63 19.87 1.53 -1.21
CA CYS A 63 20.33 1.80 -2.57
C CYS A 63 21.86 1.93 -2.62
N VAL A 64 22.45 2.70 -1.72
CA VAL A 64 23.89 3.01 -1.71
C VAL A 64 24.72 1.80 -1.26
N TRP A 65 24.30 1.08 -0.23
CA TRP A 65 25.15 0.07 0.42
C TRP A 65 24.89 -1.37 -0.06
N GLN A 66 23.74 -1.65 -0.67
CA GLN A 66 23.33 -3.02 -0.97
C GLN A 66 23.01 -3.28 -2.45
N LEU A 67 22.50 -2.27 -3.17
CA LEU A 67 21.93 -2.48 -4.51
C LEU A 67 22.72 -1.84 -5.65
N CYS A 68 23.25 -0.62 -5.45
CA CYS A 68 23.91 0.10 -6.53
C CYS A 68 25.42 -0.11 -6.47
N PRO A 69 26.06 -0.49 -7.59
CA PRO A 69 27.51 -0.43 -7.70
C PRO A 69 28.01 1.01 -7.54
N ARG A 70 29.18 1.17 -6.90
CA ARG A 70 29.82 2.48 -6.76
C ARG A 70 30.08 3.11 -8.15
N GLY A 71 29.77 4.40 -8.27
CA GLY A 71 29.97 5.18 -9.50
C GLY A 71 28.85 5.07 -10.53
N GLU A 72 27.92 4.12 -10.38
CA GLU A 72 26.70 4.08 -11.20
C GLU A 72 25.59 4.87 -10.53
N ALA A 73 24.76 5.59 -11.30
CA ALA A 73 23.65 6.35 -10.71
C ALA A 73 22.51 5.42 -10.26
N VAL A 74 22.01 5.63 -9.03
CA VAL A 74 20.79 4.97 -8.53
C VAL A 74 19.62 5.35 -9.43
N LYS A 75 18.94 4.33 -9.98
CA LYS A 75 17.74 4.48 -10.81
C LYS A 75 16.50 4.09 -10.02
N ILE A 76 15.32 4.34 -10.61
CA ILE A 76 14.04 3.99 -9.99
C ILE A 76 13.89 2.49 -9.68
N GLY A 77 14.54 1.62 -10.47
CA GLY A 77 14.55 0.18 -10.25
C GLY A 77 15.14 -0.18 -8.88
N GLN A 78 16.33 0.33 -8.56
CA GLN A 78 16.99 0.09 -7.28
C GLN A 78 16.18 0.68 -6.11
N VAL A 79 15.54 1.85 -6.28
CA VAL A 79 14.67 2.41 -5.22
C VAL A 79 13.48 1.50 -4.94
N ARG A 80 12.87 0.92 -5.98
CA ARG A 80 11.76 -0.04 -5.82
C ARG A 80 12.22 -1.33 -5.16
N GLU A 81 13.39 -1.83 -5.54
CA GLU A 81 13.98 -3.03 -4.93
C GLU A 81 14.35 -2.80 -3.46
N ALA A 82 14.93 -1.64 -3.11
CA ALA A 82 15.18 -1.24 -1.74
C ALA A 82 13.91 -1.24 -0.88
N LYS A 83 12.78 -0.78 -1.47
CA LYS A 83 11.48 -0.80 -0.82
C LYS A 83 10.99 -2.23 -0.55
N GLU A 84 11.14 -3.15 -1.52
CA GLU A 84 10.79 -4.57 -1.31
C GLU A 84 11.66 -5.21 -0.22
N MET A 85 12.98 -4.97 -0.25
CA MET A 85 13.90 -5.46 0.80
C MET A 85 13.51 -4.94 2.18
N LEU A 86 13.20 -3.64 2.29
CA LEU A 86 12.80 -3.03 3.56
C LEU A 86 11.54 -3.67 4.17
N ILE A 87 10.57 -4.00 3.31
CA ILE A 87 9.32 -4.64 3.74
C ILE A 87 9.57 -6.11 4.11
N GLN A 88 10.40 -6.83 3.36
CA GLN A 88 10.72 -8.24 3.59
C GLN A 88 11.55 -8.46 4.85
N GLU A 89 12.55 -7.60 5.11
CA GLU A 89 13.45 -7.71 6.25
C GLU A 89 12.75 -7.44 7.59
N ARG A 90 11.47 -7.05 7.58
CA ARG A 90 10.70 -6.73 8.80
C ARG A 90 11.52 -5.87 9.75
N ALA A 91 12.04 -4.76 9.25
CA ALA A 91 12.80 -3.83 10.08
C ALA A 91 12.04 -3.57 11.38
N VAL A 92 12.74 -3.47 12.53
CA VAL A 92 12.15 -3.40 13.89
C VAL A 92 10.95 -2.44 14.01
N HIS A 93 10.92 -1.37 13.20
CA HIS A 93 9.81 -0.43 13.10
C HIS A 93 8.51 -1.00 12.48
N LEU A 94 8.59 -1.99 11.59
CA LEU A 94 7.43 -2.68 11.01
C LEU A 94 6.85 -3.75 11.96
N ASP A 95 7.67 -4.29 12.87
CA ASP A 95 7.17 -5.19 13.92
C ASP A 95 6.37 -4.42 14.97
N SER A 96 6.80 -3.20 15.34
CA SER A 96 6.00 -2.34 16.24
C SER A 96 4.67 -1.91 15.60
N LEU A 97 4.61 -1.79 14.27
CA LEU A 97 3.37 -1.53 13.55
C LEU A 97 2.34 -2.64 13.76
N ALA A 98 2.74 -3.92 13.79
CA ALA A 98 1.81 -5.02 13.98
C ALA A 98 1.06 -4.93 15.32
N GLU A 99 1.75 -4.51 16.39
CA GLU A 99 1.12 -4.29 17.68
C GLU A 99 0.20 -3.06 17.66
N ARG A 100 0.59 -1.98 16.98
CA ARG A 100 -0.25 -0.79 16.81
C ARG A 100 -1.54 -1.08 16.03
N LEU A 101 -1.53 -2.00 15.08
CA LEU A 101 -2.73 -2.40 14.32
C LEU A 101 -3.75 -3.17 15.17
N ARG A 102 -3.40 -3.60 16.40
CA ARG A 102 -4.35 -4.22 17.35
C ARG A 102 -5.11 -3.19 18.19
N ASP A 103 -4.58 -1.98 18.34
CA ASP A 103 -5.24 -0.90 19.07
C ASP A 103 -6.59 -0.56 18.40
N GLY A 104 -7.69 -0.60 19.15
CA GLY A 104 -9.04 -0.39 18.61
C GLY A 104 -9.21 0.97 17.93
N ARG A 105 -8.51 2.01 18.39
CA ARG A 105 -8.55 3.37 17.83
C ARG A 105 -7.86 3.41 16.48
N VAL A 106 -6.68 2.78 16.38
CA VAL A 106 -5.92 2.66 15.13
C VAL A 106 -6.66 1.78 14.13
N LYS A 107 -7.15 0.63 14.60
CA LYS A 107 -7.90 -0.35 13.83
C LYS A 107 -9.09 0.30 13.13
N LYS A 108 -9.89 1.10 13.85
CA LYS A 108 -11.04 1.82 13.30
C LYS A 108 -10.66 2.66 12.09
N ILE A 109 -9.66 3.54 12.21
CA ILE A 109 -9.24 4.43 11.12
C ILE A 109 -8.63 3.65 9.95
N VAL A 110 -7.77 2.67 10.24
CA VAL A 110 -7.13 1.84 9.22
C VAL A 110 -8.17 1.03 8.44
N GLN A 111 -9.17 0.47 9.12
CA GLN A 111 -10.23 -0.29 8.49
C GLN A 111 -11.08 0.57 7.57
N SER A 112 -11.54 1.74 8.04
CA SER A 112 -12.30 2.69 7.22
C SER A 112 -11.52 3.08 5.96
N THR A 113 -10.20 3.25 6.09
CA THR A 113 -9.32 3.54 4.94
C THR A 113 -9.20 2.35 3.99
N LEU A 114 -9.03 1.14 4.53
CA LEU A 114 -8.89 -0.11 3.76
C LEU A 114 -10.12 -0.46 2.95
N ILE A 115 -11.33 -0.11 3.41
CA ILE A 115 -12.58 -0.37 2.67
C ILE A 115 -13.04 0.83 1.84
N GLY A 116 -12.31 1.95 1.91
CA GLY A 116 -12.66 3.21 1.26
C GLY A 116 -13.97 3.81 1.77
N GLU A 117 -14.25 3.66 3.07
CA GLU A 117 -15.48 4.09 3.72
C GLU A 117 -15.69 5.60 3.59
N SER A 118 -16.93 6.01 3.29
CA SER A 118 -17.35 7.42 3.29
C SER A 118 -17.98 7.77 4.63
N ASP A 119 -17.17 7.92 5.67
CA ASP A 119 -17.60 8.40 7.00
C ASP A 119 -17.28 9.89 7.17
N PRO A 120 -18.29 10.78 7.30
CA PRO A 120 -18.06 12.21 7.49
C PRO A 120 -17.35 12.53 8.81
N ASN A 121 -17.45 11.65 9.81
CA ASN A 121 -16.91 11.88 11.15
C ASN A 121 -15.52 11.26 11.34
N LEU A 122 -14.96 10.62 10.31
CA LEU A 122 -13.69 9.89 10.40
C LEU A 122 -12.55 10.80 10.90
N ALA A 123 -12.59 12.09 10.53
CA ALA A 123 -11.57 13.07 10.87
C ALA A 123 -11.79 13.80 12.21
N GLU A 124 -12.95 13.64 12.85
CA GLU A 124 -13.39 14.53 13.94
C GLU A 124 -12.92 14.11 15.34
N GLY A 125 -12.33 12.91 15.47
CA GLY A 125 -12.01 12.29 16.76
C GLY A 125 -10.52 12.23 17.11
N ASP A 126 -10.25 11.97 18.39
CA ASP A 126 -8.89 11.73 18.90
C ASP A 126 -8.25 10.47 18.29
N ASP A 127 -9.05 9.52 17.81
CA ASP A 127 -8.57 8.32 17.11
C ASP A 127 -7.82 8.69 15.82
N PHE A 128 -8.38 9.61 15.03
CA PHE A 128 -7.74 10.10 13.82
C PHE A 128 -6.47 10.88 14.12
N ARG A 129 -6.51 11.78 15.11
CA ARG A 129 -5.32 12.52 15.58
C ARG A 129 -4.21 11.58 16.04
N LEU A 130 -4.54 10.56 16.83
CA LEU A 130 -3.57 9.54 17.23
C LEU A 130 -2.90 8.89 16.01
N THR A 131 -3.68 8.51 14.99
CA THR A 131 -3.09 7.89 13.79
C THR A 131 -2.26 8.84 12.93
N LEU A 132 -2.57 10.14 12.95
CA LEU A 132 -1.73 11.19 12.34
C LEU A 132 -0.42 11.35 13.10
N ASP A 133 -0.48 11.42 14.44
CA ASP A 133 0.69 11.57 15.31
C ASP A 133 1.63 10.36 15.23
N LEU A 134 1.07 9.15 15.04
CA LEU A 134 1.83 7.94 14.75
C LEU A 134 2.44 7.92 13.33
N GLY A 135 2.08 8.88 12.47
CA GLY A 135 2.49 8.93 11.07
C GLY A 135 1.94 7.77 10.23
N LEU A 136 0.87 7.10 10.68
CA LEU A 136 0.30 5.93 10.01
C LEU A 136 -0.73 6.31 8.94
N VAL A 137 -1.46 7.40 9.17
CA VAL A 137 -2.36 8.00 8.18
C VAL A 137 -1.90 9.42 7.83
N GLY A 138 -2.38 9.93 6.72
CA GLY A 138 -2.13 11.29 6.27
C GLY A 138 -3.31 11.83 5.49
N ILE A 139 -3.26 13.13 5.22
CA ILE A 139 -4.23 13.81 4.36
C ILE A 139 -3.50 14.23 3.08
N GLU A 140 -3.89 13.68 1.94
CA GLU A 140 -3.39 14.10 0.64
C GLU A 140 -4.54 14.66 -0.19
N ASN A 141 -4.46 15.94 -0.57
CA ASN A 141 -5.50 16.64 -1.35
C ASN A 141 -6.91 16.52 -0.73
N GLY A 142 -7.01 16.60 0.60
CA GLY A 142 -8.26 16.48 1.34
C GLY A 142 -8.78 15.05 1.49
N ILE A 143 -8.00 14.03 1.09
CA ILE A 143 -8.35 12.62 1.20
C ILE A 143 -7.53 11.98 2.32
N ILE A 144 -8.21 11.30 3.25
CA ILE A 144 -7.58 10.50 4.30
C ILE A 144 -7.12 9.16 3.69
N ASP A 145 -5.84 8.85 3.86
CA ASP A 145 -5.26 7.58 3.42
C ASP A 145 -4.13 7.15 4.39
N ILE A 146 -3.66 5.91 4.24
CA ILE A 146 -2.42 5.44 4.84
C ILE A 146 -1.28 6.33 4.37
N ALA A 147 -0.43 6.75 5.31
CA ALA A 147 0.46 7.90 5.15
C ALA A 147 1.43 7.81 3.98
N ASN A 148 1.83 6.59 3.58
CA ASN A 148 2.71 6.39 2.45
C ASN A 148 2.55 4.99 1.82
N PRO A 149 3.02 4.79 0.57
CA PRO A 149 2.99 3.49 -0.10
C PRO A 149 3.67 2.33 0.64
N ILE A 150 4.74 2.57 1.42
CA ILE A 150 5.39 1.50 2.20
C ILE A 150 4.46 0.98 3.29
N TYR A 151 3.82 1.87 4.05
CA TYR A 151 2.81 1.46 5.02
C TYR A 151 1.61 0.82 4.36
N ARG A 152 1.17 1.32 3.19
CA ARG A 152 0.07 0.71 2.45
C ARG A 152 0.34 -0.77 2.18
N GLU A 153 1.53 -1.08 1.70
CA GLU A 153 1.92 -2.46 1.46
C GLU A 153 2.11 -3.25 2.76
N THR A 154 2.78 -2.66 3.75
CA THR A 154 3.10 -3.35 5.00
C THR A 154 1.84 -3.70 5.80
N VAL A 155 0.91 -2.76 5.95
CA VAL A 155 -0.38 -2.99 6.64
C VAL A 155 -1.13 -4.13 5.97
N ALA A 156 -1.28 -4.10 4.64
CA ALA A 156 -1.95 -5.17 3.92
C ALA A 156 -1.28 -6.53 4.14
N ARG A 157 0.06 -6.59 4.10
CA ARG A 157 0.83 -7.83 4.33
C ARG A 157 0.68 -8.34 5.77
N ILE A 158 0.77 -7.47 6.77
CA ILE A 158 0.61 -7.86 8.19
C ILE A 158 -0.79 -8.45 8.41
N LEU A 159 -1.84 -7.73 7.98
CA LEU A 159 -3.22 -8.12 8.25
C LEU A 159 -3.67 -9.36 7.47
N SER A 160 -3.08 -9.62 6.30
CA SER A 160 -3.42 -10.78 5.47
C SER A 160 -2.50 -11.98 5.67
N PHE A 161 -1.41 -11.87 6.44
CA PHE A 161 -0.38 -12.92 6.54
C PHE A 161 -0.94 -14.25 7.02
N GLY A 162 -1.74 -14.26 8.09
CA GLY A 162 -2.32 -15.49 8.63
C GLY A 162 -3.23 -16.19 7.62
N MET A 163 -4.08 -15.42 6.93
CA MET A 163 -4.95 -15.92 5.85
C MET A 163 -4.11 -16.48 4.71
N GLN A 164 -3.07 -15.75 4.28
CA GLN A 164 -2.16 -16.18 3.23
C GLN A 164 -1.56 -17.53 3.58
N MET A 165 -1.05 -17.71 4.80
CA MET A 165 -0.43 -18.96 5.27
C MET A 165 -1.41 -20.13 5.36
N ALA A 166 -2.68 -19.85 5.65
CA ALA A 166 -3.74 -20.87 5.72
C ALA A 166 -4.32 -21.26 4.35
N ILE A 167 -4.19 -20.41 3.32
CA ILE A 167 -4.58 -20.77 1.94
C ILE A 167 -3.59 -21.80 1.38
N PRO A 168 -4.04 -22.97 0.88
CA PRO A 168 -3.16 -23.95 0.24
C PRO A 168 -2.36 -23.38 -0.94
N ALA A 169 -1.29 -24.06 -1.31
CA ALA A 169 -0.59 -23.71 -2.56
C ALA A 169 -1.57 -23.87 -3.75
N PRO A 170 -1.56 -22.97 -4.74
CA PRO A 170 -2.47 -23.08 -5.88
C PRO A 170 -2.16 -24.33 -6.71
N GLU A 171 -3.07 -25.30 -6.74
CA GLU A 171 -3.00 -26.48 -7.64
C GLU A 171 -3.84 -26.29 -8.91
N PHE A 172 -4.67 -25.24 -8.96
CA PHE A 172 -5.51 -24.89 -10.10
C PHE A 172 -4.74 -24.15 -11.20
N ARG A 173 -5.29 -24.15 -12.41
CA ARG A 173 -4.73 -23.41 -13.55
C ARG A 173 -5.10 -21.93 -13.45
N TRP A 174 -4.12 -21.08 -13.14
CA TRP A 174 -4.28 -19.62 -13.07
C TRP A 174 -3.42 -18.84 -14.08
N LYS A 175 -2.73 -19.57 -14.97
CA LYS A 175 -1.94 -19.02 -16.07
C LYS A 175 -2.50 -19.45 -17.41
N LYS A 176 -2.41 -18.55 -18.38
CA LYS A 176 -2.63 -18.85 -19.79
C LYS A 176 -1.42 -19.60 -20.35
N ASP A 177 -1.58 -20.16 -21.55
CA ASP A 177 -0.49 -20.88 -22.25
C ASP A 177 0.72 -19.98 -22.55
N ASP A 178 0.51 -18.67 -22.68
CA ASP A 178 1.57 -17.66 -22.87
C ASP A 178 2.32 -17.28 -21.58
N GLY A 179 1.97 -17.88 -20.43
CA GLY A 179 2.58 -17.61 -19.13
C GLY A 179 2.06 -16.36 -18.42
N THR A 180 1.14 -15.59 -19.03
CA THR A 180 0.46 -14.47 -18.37
C THR A 180 -0.63 -14.96 -17.43
N MET A 181 -1.03 -14.09 -16.48
CA MET A 181 -2.10 -14.40 -15.54
C MET A 181 -3.46 -14.52 -16.25
N ASP A 182 -4.19 -15.59 -15.95
CA ASP A 182 -5.61 -15.72 -16.26
C ASP A 182 -6.43 -15.20 -15.08
N LEU A 183 -6.71 -13.89 -15.10
CA LEU A 183 -7.44 -13.25 -14.01
C LEU A 183 -8.85 -13.82 -13.85
N ASP A 184 -9.54 -14.14 -14.94
CA ASP A 184 -10.91 -14.65 -14.85
C ASP A 184 -10.96 -16.04 -14.21
N ALA A 185 -10.01 -16.92 -14.55
CA ALA A 185 -9.85 -18.20 -13.87
C ALA A 185 -9.53 -18.01 -12.39
N LEU A 186 -8.57 -17.14 -12.08
CA LEU A 186 -8.15 -16.86 -10.71
C LEU A 186 -9.30 -16.34 -9.83
N LEU A 187 -10.15 -15.47 -10.37
CA LEU A 187 -11.27 -14.92 -9.62
C LEU A 187 -12.42 -15.91 -9.43
N ARG A 188 -12.63 -16.84 -10.36
CA ARG A 188 -13.57 -17.97 -10.15
C ARG A 188 -13.10 -18.87 -9.01
N GLU A 189 -11.82 -19.23 -9.01
CA GLU A 189 -11.22 -20.03 -7.93
C GLU A 189 -11.31 -19.32 -6.58
N PHE A 190 -11.13 -17.98 -6.56
CA PHE A 190 -11.36 -17.19 -5.35
C PHE A 190 -12.82 -17.26 -4.87
N GLN A 191 -13.80 -17.20 -5.78
CA GLN A 191 -15.22 -17.32 -5.42
C GLN A 191 -15.54 -18.69 -4.82
N ASP A 192 -14.97 -19.77 -5.38
CA ASP A 192 -15.14 -21.12 -4.87
C ASP A 192 -14.48 -21.29 -3.49
N PHE A 193 -13.27 -20.76 -3.32
CA PHE A 193 -12.58 -20.71 -2.03
C PHE A 193 -13.39 -19.91 -1.00
N TRP A 194 -13.92 -18.75 -1.39
CA TRP A 194 -14.75 -17.90 -0.55
C TRP A 194 -15.97 -18.68 -0.04
N ALA A 195 -16.72 -19.32 -0.94
CA ALA A 195 -17.93 -20.06 -0.59
C ALA A 195 -17.67 -21.20 0.41
N GLN A 196 -16.49 -21.82 0.35
CA GLN A 196 -16.14 -22.95 1.20
C GLN A 196 -15.56 -22.56 2.57
N HIS A 197 -14.82 -21.45 2.65
CA HIS A 197 -13.97 -21.18 3.81
C HIS A 197 -14.25 -19.87 4.54
N SER A 198 -14.88 -18.89 3.89
CA SER A 198 -14.95 -17.51 4.42
C SER A 198 -15.73 -17.39 5.72
N GLY A 199 -16.85 -18.11 5.90
CA GLY A 199 -17.74 -17.92 7.05
C GLY A 199 -17.07 -18.12 8.41
N ILE A 200 -16.23 -19.14 8.58
CA ILE A 200 -15.51 -19.37 9.85
C ILE A 200 -14.42 -18.32 10.08
N TRP A 201 -13.79 -17.86 8.99
CA TRP A 201 -12.68 -16.93 9.05
C TRP A 201 -13.16 -15.50 9.32
N GLU A 202 -14.30 -15.12 8.73
CA GLU A 202 -14.94 -13.83 8.94
C GLU A 202 -15.32 -13.61 10.41
N ILE A 203 -15.89 -14.64 11.06
CA ILE A 203 -16.24 -14.59 12.50
C ILE A 203 -15.03 -14.31 13.39
N LYS A 204 -13.84 -14.75 12.97
CA LYS A 204 -12.58 -14.61 13.72
C LYS A 204 -11.75 -13.41 13.25
N ALA A 205 -12.24 -12.64 12.29
CA ALA A 205 -11.47 -11.56 11.68
C ALA A 205 -11.34 -10.37 12.63
N ASP A 206 -10.11 -9.97 12.92
CA ASP A 206 -9.83 -8.76 13.71
C ASP A 206 -10.28 -7.48 13.01
N TYR A 207 -10.28 -7.50 11.68
CA TYR A 207 -10.72 -6.43 10.79
C TYR A 207 -11.92 -6.94 9.98
N MET A 208 -13.09 -7.01 10.63
CA MET A 208 -14.27 -7.68 10.09
C MET A 208 -14.76 -7.05 8.79
N GLU A 209 -14.89 -5.73 8.72
CA GLU A 209 -15.41 -5.04 7.54
C GLU A 209 -14.40 -5.05 6.38
N ALA A 210 -13.10 -5.04 6.69
CA ALA A 210 -12.05 -5.19 5.68
C ALA A 210 -11.74 -6.64 5.32
N PHE A 211 -12.30 -7.63 6.03
CA PHE A 211 -12.02 -9.05 5.83
C PHE A 211 -12.13 -9.50 4.36
N PRO A 212 -13.19 -9.15 3.59
CA PRO A 212 -13.27 -9.55 2.19
C PRO A 212 -12.10 -9.04 1.34
N HIS A 213 -11.67 -7.81 1.58
CA HIS A 213 -10.55 -7.19 0.89
C HIS A 213 -9.23 -7.87 1.26
N LEU A 214 -9.03 -8.11 2.55
CA LEU A 214 -7.82 -8.75 3.08
C LEU A 214 -7.70 -10.20 2.61
N LEU A 215 -8.81 -10.94 2.54
CA LEU A 215 -8.80 -12.33 2.07
C LEU A 215 -8.48 -12.42 0.58
N LEU A 216 -9.04 -11.53 -0.24
CA LEU A 216 -8.67 -11.45 -1.66
C LEU A 216 -7.19 -11.09 -1.80
N MET A 217 -6.69 -10.10 -1.05
CA MET A 217 -5.26 -9.76 -1.07
C MET A 217 -4.37 -10.94 -0.65
N ALA A 218 -4.78 -11.71 0.37
CA ALA A 218 -4.08 -12.91 0.81
C ALA A 218 -4.00 -13.97 -0.30
N PHE A 219 -5.13 -14.20 -0.98
CA PHE A 219 -5.26 -15.16 -2.07
C PHE A 219 -4.38 -14.76 -3.27
N LEU A 220 -4.47 -13.50 -3.70
CA LEU A 220 -3.64 -12.97 -4.79
C LEU A 220 -2.16 -13.02 -4.43
N GLN A 221 -1.79 -12.69 -3.19
CA GLN A 221 -0.42 -12.75 -2.72
C GLN A 221 0.10 -14.19 -2.71
N ARG A 222 -0.72 -15.16 -2.27
CA ARG A 222 -0.37 -16.59 -2.30
C ARG A 222 -0.07 -17.07 -3.73
N VAL A 223 -0.81 -16.59 -4.71
CA VAL A 223 -0.66 -16.95 -6.14
C VAL A 223 0.53 -16.24 -6.79
N ALA A 224 0.72 -14.95 -6.52
CA ALA A 224 1.78 -14.15 -7.11
C ALA A 224 3.18 -14.44 -6.51
N ASN A 225 3.25 -15.12 -5.36
CA ASN A 225 4.50 -15.37 -4.63
C ASN A 225 5.64 -15.84 -5.56
N GLY A 226 6.75 -15.09 -5.55
CA GLY A 226 7.99 -15.43 -6.24
C GLY A 226 8.08 -15.06 -7.73
N GLY A 227 7.01 -14.51 -8.34
CA GLY A 227 7.04 -14.14 -9.77
C GLY A 227 6.13 -12.99 -10.20
N GLY A 228 5.36 -12.42 -9.29
CA GLY A 228 4.45 -11.31 -9.57
C GLY A 228 4.58 -10.12 -8.60
N ARG A 229 4.10 -8.96 -9.04
CA ARG A 229 4.05 -7.73 -8.26
C ARG A 229 2.61 -7.35 -7.98
N ILE A 230 2.30 -6.95 -6.75
CA ILE A 230 0.95 -6.48 -6.41
C ILE A 230 1.05 -5.04 -5.89
N GLU A 231 0.37 -4.12 -6.56
CA GLU A 231 0.17 -2.74 -6.12
C GLU A 231 -1.28 -2.56 -5.67
N ARG A 232 -1.48 -1.67 -4.70
CA ARG A 232 -2.79 -1.42 -4.09
C ARG A 232 -2.99 0.09 -4.01
N GLU A 233 -4.19 0.53 -4.34
CA GLU A 233 -4.69 1.86 -4.06
C GLU A 233 -6.02 1.77 -3.32
N TYR A 234 -6.02 2.24 -2.08
CA TYR A 234 -7.21 2.47 -1.30
C TYR A 234 -7.08 3.85 -0.66
N ALA A 235 -8.21 4.44 -0.28
CA ALA A 235 -8.30 5.70 0.46
C ALA A 235 -9.73 5.87 0.96
N ALA A 236 -9.91 6.48 2.13
CA ALA A 236 -11.23 6.78 2.65
C ALA A 236 -12.04 7.64 1.64
N GLY A 237 -13.35 7.43 1.61
CA GLY A 237 -14.27 8.16 0.74
C GLY A 237 -14.31 7.72 -0.72
N ARG A 238 -13.46 6.77 -1.16
CA ARG A 238 -13.48 6.27 -2.55
C ARG A 238 -14.61 5.29 -2.85
N GLY A 239 -15.13 4.62 -1.81
CA GLY A 239 -16.14 3.56 -1.92
C GLY A 239 -15.67 2.32 -2.70
N ARG A 240 -14.36 2.19 -2.92
CA ARG A 240 -13.72 1.07 -3.62
C ARG A 240 -12.25 0.95 -3.27
N VAL A 241 -11.69 -0.21 -3.56
CA VAL A 241 -10.25 -0.50 -3.54
C VAL A 241 -9.82 -0.99 -4.90
N ASP A 242 -8.71 -0.46 -5.39
CA ASP A 242 -8.12 -0.83 -6.66
C ASP A 242 -6.83 -1.65 -6.40
N ILE A 243 -6.71 -2.83 -7.00
CA ILE A 243 -5.52 -3.69 -6.93
C ILE A 243 -4.98 -3.88 -8.35
N ALA A 244 -3.68 -3.65 -8.54
CA ALA A 244 -2.98 -3.99 -9.78
C ALA A 244 -2.04 -5.16 -9.54
N ILE A 245 -2.06 -6.14 -10.42
CA ILE A 245 -1.20 -7.33 -10.35
C ILE A 245 -0.40 -7.41 -11.64
N GLN A 246 0.91 -7.44 -11.52
CA GLN A 246 1.83 -7.73 -12.61
C GLN A 246 2.27 -9.19 -12.52
N TYR A 247 2.14 -9.94 -13.60
CA TYR A 247 2.74 -11.26 -13.73
C TYR A 247 3.09 -11.52 -15.20
N GLY A 248 4.27 -12.08 -15.47
CA GLY A 248 4.75 -12.27 -16.85
C GLY A 248 4.81 -10.97 -17.64
N GLY A 249 5.20 -9.86 -17.00
CA GLY A 249 5.28 -8.52 -17.61
C GLY A 249 3.94 -7.81 -17.85
N THR A 250 2.80 -8.49 -17.67
CA THR A 250 1.47 -7.95 -17.95
C THR A 250 0.75 -7.51 -16.68
N TRP A 251 0.12 -6.33 -16.72
CA TRP A 251 -0.71 -5.82 -15.63
C TRP A 251 -2.19 -6.17 -15.81
N SER A 252 -2.79 -6.65 -14.73
CA SER A 252 -4.24 -6.85 -14.57
C SER A 252 -4.75 -5.99 -13.42
N ILE A 253 -5.94 -5.42 -13.56
CA ILE A 253 -6.53 -4.51 -12.56
C ILE A 253 -7.81 -5.14 -12.01
N ILE A 254 -7.96 -5.10 -10.70
CA ILE A 254 -9.13 -5.52 -9.94
C ILE A 254 -9.68 -4.31 -9.20
N GLU A 255 -10.96 -4.00 -9.43
CA GLU A 255 -11.72 -3.07 -8.60
C GLU A 255 -12.61 -3.87 -7.64
N ILE A 256 -12.53 -3.57 -6.34
CA ILE A 256 -13.30 -4.18 -5.27
C ILE A 256 -14.24 -3.14 -4.69
N LYS A 257 -15.51 -3.50 -4.50
CA LYS A 257 -16.52 -2.69 -3.83
C LYS A 257 -17.25 -3.51 -2.79
N LEU A 258 -17.51 -2.92 -1.62
CA LEU A 258 -18.50 -3.49 -0.71
C LEU A 258 -19.90 -3.33 -1.31
N VAL A 259 -20.73 -4.35 -1.14
CA VAL A 259 -22.14 -4.30 -1.54
C VAL A 259 -22.81 -3.16 -0.77
N SER A 260 -23.30 -2.17 -1.51
CA SER A 260 -24.00 -1.04 -0.92
C SER A 260 -25.34 -1.48 -0.33
N ARG A 261 -25.89 -0.68 0.58
CA ARG A 261 -27.27 -0.86 1.11
C ARG A 261 -28.34 -0.91 0.00
N ALA A 262 -28.02 -0.40 -1.20
CA ALA A 262 -28.90 -0.42 -2.35
C ALA A 262 -28.92 -1.78 -3.09
N GLY A 263 -28.15 -2.77 -2.62
CA GLY A 263 -28.12 -4.13 -3.12
C GLY A 263 -26.99 -4.41 -4.12
N ARG A 264 -26.74 -5.70 -4.36
CA ARG A 264 -25.67 -6.22 -5.23
C ARG A 264 -25.81 -5.72 -6.68
N GLU A 265 -27.02 -5.81 -7.25
CA GLU A 265 -27.27 -5.38 -8.64
C GLU A 265 -26.90 -3.92 -8.89
N ARG A 266 -27.38 -3.01 -8.03
CA ARG A 266 -27.04 -1.58 -8.14
C ARG A 266 -25.55 -1.33 -7.93
N THR A 267 -24.92 -2.06 -7.01
CA THR A 267 -23.47 -1.95 -6.77
C THR A 267 -22.67 -2.37 -8.01
N VAL A 268 -23.07 -3.45 -8.68
CA VAL A 268 -22.46 -3.91 -9.93
C VAL A 268 -22.64 -2.88 -11.06
N VAL A 269 -23.85 -2.34 -11.24
CA VAL A 269 -24.13 -1.31 -12.26
C VAL A 269 -23.27 -0.06 -12.03
N GLN A 270 -23.18 0.44 -10.79
CA GLN A 270 -22.31 1.56 -10.43
C GLN A 270 -20.82 1.24 -10.57
N GLY A 271 -20.45 -0.03 -10.38
CA GLY A 271 -19.17 -0.61 -10.76
C GLY A 271 -18.86 -0.36 -12.22
N LEU A 272 -19.66 -0.95 -13.10
CA LEU A 272 -19.42 -1.01 -14.55
C LEU A 272 -19.36 0.36 -15.24
N GLY A 273 -20.05 1.38 -14.72
CA GLY A 273 -20.08 2.73 -15.29
C GLY A 273 -18.84 3.61 -15.04
N ARG A 274 -17.83 3.17 -14.28
CA ARG A 274 -16.63 3.96 -13.95
C ARG A 274 -15.34 3.33 -14.53
N THR A 275 -14.43 4.19 -15.04
CA THR A 275 -13.10 3.84 -15.59
C THR A 275 -12.08 3.55 -14.48
N PRO A 276 -11.14 2.59 -14.63
CA PRO A 276 -10.17 2.26 -13.57
C PRO A 276 -9.27 3.44 -13.17
N GLY A 277 -9.09 3.68 -11.87
CA GLY A 277 -8.33 4.79 -11.31
C GLY A 277 -6.80 4.68 -11.44
N LEU A 278 -6.27 3.46 -11.51
CA LEU A 278 -4.82 3.16 -11.58
C LEU A 278 -4.11 3.66 -12.85
N GLY A 279 -4.85 4.09 -13.88
CA GLY A 279 -4.28 4.59 -15.13
C GLY A 279 -3.63 5.98 -15.07
N ARG A 280 -3.51 6.61 -13.87
CA ARG A 280 -3.06 8.01 -13.73
C ARG A 280 -1.72 8.23 -13.04
N ARG A 281 -1.12 7.25 -12.34
CA ARG A 281 0.21 7.42 -11.73
C ARG A 281 1.04 6.12 -11.82
N GLY A 282 2.08 6.12 -12.66
CA GLY A 282 3.21 5.19 -12.53
C GLY A 282 3.13 3.81 -13.20
N CYS A 283 2.00 3.40 -13.78
CA CYS A 283 1.92 2.17 -14.59
C CYS A 283 2.24 2.49 -16.07
N PRO A 284 3.32 1.93 -16.66
CA PRO A 284 3.57 2.05 -18.09
C PRO A 284 2.71 1.03 -18.86
N GLY A 285 1.96 1.50 -19.86
CA GLY A 285 1.26 0.67 -20.84
C GLY A 285 -0.25 0.84 -20.83
N ARG A 286 -0.77 1.68 -21.75
CA ARG A 286 -2.22 1.81 -22.03
C ARG A 286 -2.75 0.75 -23.01
N GLU A 287 -1.92 -0.13 -23.53
CA GLU A 287 -2.32 -1.07 -24.58
C GLU A 287 -2.42 -2.49 -24.01
N GLY A 288 -3.64 -3.00 -23.86
CA GLY A 288 -3.91 -4.41 -23.57
C GLY A 288 -4.62 -4.75 -22.25
N HIS A 289 -5.06 -3.77 -21.45
CA HIS A 289 -5.70 -4.06 -20.15
C HIS A 289 -7.04 -4.80 -20.28
N ARG A 290 -7.13 -6.00 -19.69
CA ARG A 290 -8.40 -6.63 -19.30
C ARG A 290 -8.58 -6.42 -17.79
N GLY A 291 -9.62 -5.69 -17.40
CA GLY A 291 -9.97 -5.51 -15.99
C GLY A 291 -10.95 -6.59 -15.54
N GLY A 292 -10.66 -7.24 -14.41
CA GLY A 292 -11.62 -8.08 -13.70
C GLY A 292 -12.30 -7.26 -12.60
N ARG A 293 -13.58 -7.48 -12.33
CA ARG A 293 -14.31 -6.75 -11.27
C ARG A 293 -14.99 -7.75 -10.35
N ILE A 294 -14.91 -7.53 -9.04
CA ILE A 294 -15.57 -8.37 -8.04
C ILE A 294 -16.43 -7.49 -7.14
N ALA A 295 -17.68 -7.90 -6.96
CA ALA A 295 -18.64 -7.31 -6.05
C ALA A 295 -19.16 -8.38 -5.07
#